data_AF-A0A2I1FEB3-F1
#
_entry.id   AF-A0A2I1FEB3-F1
#
_cell.length_a   1.000
_cell.length_b   1.000
_cell.length_c   1.000
_cell.angle_alpha   90.00
_cell.angle_beta   90.00
_cell.angle_gamma   90.00
#
_symmetry.space_group_name_H-M   'P 1'
#
loop_
_entity.id
_entity.type
_entity.pdbx_description
1 polymer ?
#
loop_
_entity_poly.entity_id
_entity_poly.type
_entity_poly.pdbx_seq_one_letter_code
_entity_poly.pdbx_strand_id
1 'polypeptide(L)' 'YQDVMIIVSHFEKPDLFVTFICNSKWQEITRKLLPYQDRPDLMAHVFHIKLQELLKDLCEKHCLSKVVTFVYVIKF' A
#
# COMPACT_ATOMS: atom_id res chain seq x y z
N TYR A 1 12.20 7.95 -6.98
CA TYR A 1 12.37 7.75 -5.52
C TYR A 1 12.39 9.14 -4.91
N GLN A 2 11.27 9.63 -4.39
CA GLN A 2 11.25 10.91 -3.68
C GLN A 2 11.72 10.63 -2.25
N ASP A 3 12.73 11.38 -1.81
CA ASP A 3 13.28 11.24 -0.48
C ASP A 3 12.24 11.72 0.54
N VAL A 4 11.85 10.84 1.47
CA VAL A 4 10.83 11.13 2.50
C VAL A 4 11.22 12.40 3.27
N MET A 5 12.52 12.61 3.47
CA MET A 5 13.05 13.78 4.17
C MET A 5 12.76 15.10 3.43
N ILE A 6 12.77 15.09 2.09
CA ILE A 6 12.49 16.30 1.29
C ILE A 6 11.01 16.68 1.41
N ILE A 7 10.12 15.69 1.40
CA ILE A 7 8.67 15.93 1.53
C ILE A 7 8.34 16.46 2.92
N VAL A 8 8.89 15.85 3.98
CA VAL A 8 8.69 16.31 5.37
C VAL A 8 9.28 17.71 5.59
N SER A 9 10.38 18.05 4.92
CA SER A 9 10.95 19.40 4.98
C SER A 9 10.08 20.46 4.32
N HIS A 10 9.29 20.11 3.29
CA HIS A 10 8.44 21.05 2.55
C HIS A 10 7.01 21.14 3.11
N PHE A 11 6.48 20.03 3.61
CA PHE A 11 5.08 19.88 4.03
C PHE A 11 4.91 19.64 5.53
N GLU A 12 5.98 19.81 6.31
CA GLU A 12 6.02 19.57 7.75
C GLU A 12 5.71 18.10 8.15
N LYS A 13 5.24 17.90 9.38
CA LYS A 13 4.97 16.57 9.93
C LYS A 13 3.78 15.93 9.21
N PRO A 14 3.80 14.61 8.97
CA PRO A 14 2.64 13.90 8.45
C PRO A 14 1.53 13.82 9.51
N ASP A 15 0.28 13.98 9.05
CA ASP A 15 -0.92 13.83 9.89
C ASP A 15 -1.34 12.37 10.08
N LEU A 16 -0.99 11.49 9.13
CA LEU A 16 -1.40 10.10 9.10
C LEU A 16 -0.23 9.18 8.76
N PHE A 17 -0.09 8.11 9.53
CA PHE A 17 0.83 7.00 9.25
C PHE A 17 0.02 5.71 9.08
N VAL A 18 0.10 5.09 7.90
CA VAL A 18 -0.60 3.83 7.58
C VAL A 18 0.40 2.71 7.37
N THR A 19 0.21 1.59 8.06
CA THR A 19 0.95 0.35 7.81
C THR A 19 0.02 -0.63 7.09
N PHE A 20 0.37 -1.00 5.85
CA PHE A 20 -0.38 -1.96 5.05
C PHE A 20 0.43 -3.26 4.93
N ILE A 21 -0.14 -4.38 5.40
CA ILE A 21 0.56 -5.67 5.51
C ILE A 21 -0.04 -6.66 4.52
N CYS A 22 0.80 -7.30 3.71
CA CYS A 22 0.36 -8.39 2.84
C CYS A 22 -0.02 -9.62 3.67
N ASN A 23 -1.18 -10.21 3.38
CA ASN A 23 -1.67 -11.41 4.05
C ASN A 23 -1.84 -12.55 3.06
N SER A 24 -1.05 -13.62 3.20
CA SER A 24 -1.10 -14.82 2.34
C SER A 24 -2.43 -15.57 2.40
N LYS A 25 -3.28 -15.29 3.40
CA LYS A 25 -4.62 -15.87 3.56
C LYS A 25 -5.72 -15.12 2.79
N TRP A 26 -5.39 -14.06 2.04
CA TRP A 26 -6.38 -13.40 1.20
C TRP A 26 -6.94 -14.37 0.16
N GLN A 27 -8.26 -14.36 -0.03
CA GLN A 27 -8.93 -15.30 -0.92
C GLN A 27 -8.40 -15.20 -2.35
N GLU A 28 -8.01 -14.01 -2.79
CA GLU A 28 -7.41 -13.76 -4.10
C GLU A 28 -6.07 -14.50 -4.29
N ILE A 29 -5.33 -14.72 -3.20
CA ILE A 29 -4.09 -15.50 -3.17
C ILE A 29 -4.44 -16.98 -3.05
N THR A 30 -5.23 -17.37 -2.04
CA THR A 30 -5.51 -18.78 -1.73
C THR A 30 -6.28 -19.49 -2.84
N ARG A 31 -7.15 -18.80 -3.59
CA ARG A 31 -7.87 -19.40 -4.74
C ARG A 31 -6.96 -19.75 -5.92
N LYS A 32 -5.83 -19.06 -6.05
CA LYS A 32 -4.86 -19.24 -7.14
C LYS A 32 -3.66 -20.09 -6.71
N LEU A 33 -3.52 -20.36 -5.42
CA LEU A 33 -2.41 -21.11 -4.84
C LEU A 33 -2.80 -22.58 -4.69
N LEU A 34 -1.99 -23.48 -5.25
CA LEU A 34 -2.10 -24.90 -4.96
C LEU A 34 -1.58 -25.18 -3.54
N PRO A 35 -2.03 -26.27 -2.89
CA PRO A 35 -1.48 -26.69 -1.60
C PRO A 35 0.05 -26.78 -1.67
N TYR A 36 0.74 -26.22 -0.67
CA TYR A 36 2.21 -26.24 -0.52
C TYR A 36 3.01 -25.44 -1.56
N GLN A 37 2.37 -24.58 -2.34
CA GLN A 37 3.08 -23.70 -3.27
C GLN A 37 3.33 -22.34 -2.62
N ASP A 38 4.56 -21.83 -2.71
CA ASP A 38 4.87 -20.44 -2.39
C ASP A 38 5.00 -19.65 -3.70
N ARG A 39 4.22 -18.56 -3.82
CA ARG A 39 4.19 -17.68 -5.00
C ARG A 39 4.28 -16.22 -4.55
N PRO A 40 5.48 -15.74 -4.19
CA PRO A 40 5.67 -14.36 -3.76
C PRO A 40 5.30 -13.34 -4.84
N ASP A 41 5.41 -13.72 -6.12
CA ASP A 41 4.93 -12.96 -7.27
C ASP A 41 3.42 -12.69 -7.20
N LEU A 42 2.63 -13.71 -6.86
CA LEU A 42 1.18 -13.59 -6.71
C LEU A 42 0.83 -12.72 -5.51
N MET A 43 1.53 -12.91 -4.38
CA MET A 43 1.31 -12.09 -3.19
C MET A 43 1.63 -10.61 -3.45
N ALA A 44 2.78 -10.33 -4.08
CA ALA A 44 3.17 -8.98 -4.46
C ALA A 44 2.16 -8.35 -5.43
N HIS A 45 1.63 -9.13 -6.37
CA HIS A 45 0.62 -8.65 -7.31
C HIS A 45 -0.70 -8.29 -6.62
N VAL A 46 -1.22 -9.17 -5.75
CA VAL A 46 -2.45 -8.89 -5.00
C VAL A 46 -2.25 -7.72 -4.02
N PHE A 47 -1.09 -7.65 -3.36
CA PHE A 47 -0.72 -6.51 -2.51
C PHE A 47 -0.71 -5.21 -3.30
N HIS A 48 -0.11 -5.20 -4.49
CA HIS A 48 -0.06 -4.01 -5.33
C HIS A 48 -1.47 -3.54 -5.73
N ILE A 49 -2.35 -4.45 -6.14
CA ILE A 49 -3.74 -4.12 -6.48
C ILE A 49 -4.44 -3.46 -5.27
N LYS A 50 -4.38 -4.08 -4.09
CA LYS A 50 -5.03 -3.54 -2.89
C LYS A 50 -4.41 -2.22 -2.43
N LEU A 51 -3.11 -2.04 -2.62
CA LEU A 51 -2.44 -0.78 -2.34
C LEU A 51 -2.94 0.33 -3.28
N GLN A 52 -3.13 0.05 -4.56
CA GLN A 52 -3.71 1.01 -5.51
C GLN A 52 -5.15 1.37 -5.13
N GLU A 53 -5.96 0.39 -4.72
CA GLU A 53 -7.32 0.65 -4.22
C GLU A 53 -7.31 1.55 -2.98
N LEU A 54 -6.43 1.29 -2.02
CA LEU A 54 -6.27 2.11 -0.84
C LEU A 54 -5.84 3.55 -1.19
N LEU A 55 -4.87 3.71 -2.10
CA LEU A 55 -4.41 5.03 -2.54
C LEU A 55 -5.54 5.80 -3.24
N LYS A 56 -6.35 5.12 -4.04
CA LYS A 56 -7.54 5.70 -4.68
C LYS A 56 -8.56 6.15 -3.65
N ASP A 57 -8.84 5.34 -2.64
CA ASP A 57 -9.79 5.69 -1.58
C ASP A 57 -9.31 6.91 -0.77
N LEU A 58 -8.01 6.99 -0.49
CA LEU A 58 -7.41 8.11 0.23
C LEU A 58 -7.32 9.38 -0.62
N CYS A 59 -6.78 9.28 -1.83
CA CYS A 59 -6.40 10.45 -2.64
C CYS A 59 -7.52 10.94 -3.55
N GLU A 60 -8.36 10.05 -4.09
CA GLU A 60 -9.44 10.43 -5.01
C GLU A 60 -10.78 10.53 -4.29
N LYS A 61 -11.09 9.57 -3.42
CA LYS A 61 -12.37 9.57 -2.69
C LYS A 61 -12.33 10.40 -1.41
N HIS A 62 -11.14 10.85 -0.99
CA HIS A 62 -10.93 11.66 0.22
C HIS A 62 -11.57 11.05 1.47
N CYS A 63 -11.49 9.72 1.63
CA CYS A 63 -12.25 9.00 2.65
C CYS A 63 -11.89 9.39 4.10
N LEU A 64 -10.67 9.87 4.34
CA LEU A 64 -10.22 10.38 5.64
C LEU A 64 -10.15 11.91 5.67
N SER A 65 -9.63 12.52 4.60
CA SER A 65 -9.60 13.96 4.34
C SER A 65 -8.94 14.21 2.97
N LYS A 66 -8.84 15.47 2.55
CA LYS A 66 -8.12 15.84 1.33
C LYS A 66 -6.61 15.63 1.52
N VAL A 67 -6.04 14.67 0.79
CA VAL A 67 -4.60 14.41 0.77
C VAL A 67 -3.90 15.51 -0.04
N VAL A 68 -2.98 16.25 0.59
CA VAL A 68 -2.17 17.30 -0.06
C VAL A 68 -0.88 16.72 -0.63
N THR A 69 -0.22 15.85 0.14
CA THR A 69 0.98 15.13 -0.26
C THR A 69 0.99 13.77 0.43
N PHE A 70 1.63 12.78 -0.19
CA PHE A 70 1.84 11.48 0.43
C PHE A 70 3.17 10.88 -0.03
N VAL A 71 3.73 10.03 0.80
CA VAL A 71 4.89 9.20 0.48
C VAL A 71 4.66 7.81 1.07
N TYR A 72 5.07 6.79 0.33
CA TYR A 72 5.00 5.42 0.82
C TYR A 72 6.27 4.66 0.46
N VAL A 73 6.61 3.68 1.29
CA VAL A 73 7.71 2.76 1.08
C VAL A 73 7.15 1.35 1.11
N ILE A 74 7.46 0.57 0.08
CA ILE A 74 7.13 -0.86 0.04
C ILE A 74 8.35 -1.63 0.54
N LYS A 75 8.13 -2.53 1.50
CA LYS A 75 9.13 -3.50 1.96
C LYS A 75 8.65 -4.88 1.55
N PHE A 76 9.56 -5.66 0.96
CA PHE A 76 9.35 -7.06 0.59
C PHE A 76 10.05 -7.96 1.59
#